data_AF-U6FDC3-F1
#
_entry.id   AF-U6FDC3-F1
#
_cell.length_a   1.000
_cell.length_b   1.000
_cell.length_c   1.000
_cell.angle_alpha   90.00
_cell.angle_beta   90.00
_cell.angle_gamma   90.00
#
_symmetry.space_group_name_H-M   'P 1'
#
loop_
_entity.id
_entity.type
_entity.pdbx_description
1 polymer ?
#
loop_
_entity_poly.entity_id
_entity_poly.type
_entity_poly.pdbx_seq_one_letter_code
_entity_poly.pdbx_strand_id
1 'polypeptide(L)' 'MKRRNAKIDKIVGPKFKEIRKEANISLKELAQKVGVVSTSTLSRWERGEEGLPVEIFEKLLTSMNISYYQIS' A
#
# COMPACT_ATOMS: atom_id res chain seq x y z
N MET A 1 8.83 5.74 -23.71
CA MET A 1 8.51 4.89 -22.53
C MET A 1 8.61 5.74 -21.26
N LYS A 2 7.52 6.42 -20.86
CA LYS A 2 7.44 7.24 -19.63
C LYS A 2 6.37 6.65 -18.71
N ARG A 3 6.72 5.62 -17.92
CA ARG A 3 5.87 5.11 -16.83
C ARG A 3 6.41 5.48 -15.44
N ARG A 4 7.40 6.38 -15.34
CA ARG A 4 8.16 6.61 -14.10
C ARG A 4 7.41 7.31 -12.95
N ASN A 5 6.14 7.70 -13.12
CA ASN A 5 5.41 8.50 -12.10
C ASN A 5 3.91 8.18 -11.99
N ALA A 6 3.42 7.04 -12.50
CA ALA A 6 2.02 6.69 -12.30
C ALA A 6 1.76 6.40 -10.81
N LYS A 7 0.78 7.08 -10.23
CA LYS A 7 0.33 6.85 -8.84
C LYS A 7 -1.00 6.11 -8.84
N ILE A 8 -1.16 5.16 -7.93
CA ILE A 8 -2.47 4.64 -7.55
C ILE A 8 -3.20 5.72 -6.76
N ASP A 9 -4.51 5.84 -6.97
CA ASP A 9 -5.33 6.79 -6.23
C ASP A 9 -5.30 6.45 -4.73
N LYS A 10 -5.39 7.48 -3.88
CA LYS A 10 -5.41 7.35 -2.43
C LYS A 10 -6.68 6.68 -1.90
N ILE A 11 -7.74 6.64 -2.71
CA ILE A 11 -9.04 6.06 -2.34
C ILE A 11 -8.98 4.59 -1.90
N VAL A 12 -8.01 3.81 -2.41
CA VAL A 12 -7.86 2.39 -2.05
C VAL A 12 -7.11 2.18 -0.72
N GLY A 13 -6.42 3.21 -0.22
CA GLY A 13 -5.60 3.12 1.00
C GLY A 13 -6.38 2.71 2.25
N PRO A 14 -7.55 3.32 2.55
CA PRO A 14 -8.39 2.92 3.67
C PRO A 14 -8.82 1.46 3.62
N LYS A 15 -9.16 0.92 2.43
CA LYS A 15 -9.53 -0.49 2.31
C LYS A 15 -8.33 -1.42 2.53
N PHE A 16 -7.16 -1.05 2.02
CA PHE A 16 -5.93 -1.80 2.29
C PHE A 16 -5.61 -1.85 3.80
N LYS A 17 -5.81 -0.74 4.52
CA LYS A 17 -5.62 -0.67 5.97
C LYS A 17 -6.49 -1.68 6.73
N GLU A 18 -7.74 -1.86 6.32
CA GLU A 18 -8.65 -2.86 6.91
C GLU A 18 -8.05 -4.26 6.79
N ILE A 19 -7.68 -4.66 5.57
CA ILE A 19 -7.10 -5.98 5.29
C ILE A 19 -5.79 -6.18 6.07
N ARG A 20 -4.94 -5.15 6.15
CA ARG A 20 -3.69 -5.22 6.93
C ARG A 20 -3.96 -5.46 8.41
N LYS A 21 -4.96 -4.78 8.97
CA LYS A 21 -5.35 -4.94 10.38
C LYS A 21 -5.99 -6.30 10.63
N GLU A 22 -6.82 -6.80 9.73
CA GLU A 22 -7.40 -8.15 9.80
C GLU A 22 -6.32 -9.24 9.79
N ALA A 23 -5.23 -9.01 9.03
CA ALA A 23 -4.05 -9.86 9.04
C ALA A 23 -3.14 -9.70 10.28
N ASN A 24 -3.49 -8.82 11.23
CA ASN A 24 -2.68 -8.48 12.41
C ASN A 24 -1.25 -8.00 12.09
N ILE A 25 -1.05 -7.39 10.92
CA ILE A 25 0.26 -6.88 10.49
C ILE A 25 0.37 -5.40 10.89
N SER A 26 1.41 -5.02 11.62
CA SER A 26 1.70 -3.61 11.92
C SER A 26 2.27 -2.87 10.70
N LEU A 27 2.19 -1.53 10.71
CA LEU A 27 2.84 -0.71 9.67
C LEU A 27 4.36 -0.95 9.63
N LYS A 28 4.98 -1.19 10.79
CA LYS A 28 6.42 -1.45 10.90
C LYS A 28 6.80 -2.76 10.22
N GLU A 29 6.06 -3.83 10.49
CA GLU A 29 6.28 -5.14 9.86
C GLU A 29 6.05 -5.06 8.35
N LEU A 30 4.99 -4.37 7.90
CA LEU A 30 4.74 -4.20 6.48
C LEU A 30 5.85 -3.42 5.77
N ALA A 31 6.29 -2.29 6.36
CA ALA A 31 7.39 -1.50 5.83
C ALA A 31 8.69 -2.33 5.75
N GLN A 32 8.99 -3.14 6.77
CA GLN A 32 10.13 -4.05 6.78
C GLN A 32 10.01 -5.14 5.71
N LYS A 33 8.82 -5.73 5.54
CA LYS A 33 8.56 -6.77 4.53
C LYS A 33 8.71 -6.25 3.11
N VAL A 34 8.30 -5.01 2.85
CA VAL A 34 8.38 -4.37 1.53
C VAL A 34 9.76 -3.76 1.25
N GLY A 35 10.45 -3.25 2.29
CA GLY A 35 11.83 -2.77 2.23
C GLY A 35 12.05 -1.44 1.49
N VAL A 36 11.05 -0.91 0.79
CA VAL A 36 11.19 0.30 -0.06
C VAL A 36 10.25 1.44 0.30
N VAL A 37 9.44 1.30 1.36
CA VAL A 37 8.46 2.31 1.79
C VAL A 37 8.50 2.48 3.31
N SER A 38 8.39 3.72 3.78
CA SER A 38 8.39 4.03 5.21
C SER A 38 7.01 3.82 5.85
N THR A 39 7.00 3.63 7.17
CA THR A 39 5.76 3.58 7.97
C THR A 39 4.94 4.87 7.86
N SER A 40 5.59 6.03 7.76
CA SER A 40 4.92 7.32 7.62
C SER A 40 4.20 7.46 6.28
N THR A 41 4.84 7.06 5.19
CA THR A 41 4.25 7.04 3.85
C THR A 41 3.07 6.07 3.78
N LEU A 42 3.23 4.86 4.32
CA LEU A 42 2.11 3.91 4.43
C LEU A 42 0.94 4.48 5.23
N SER A 43 1.23 5.12 6.37
CA SER A 43 0.21 5.71 7.24
C SER A 43 -0.61 6.81 6.55
N ARG A 44 0.05 7.70 5.80
CA ARG A 44 -0.64 8.75 5.03
C ARG A 44 -1.49 8.17 3.90
N TRP A 45 -0.95 7.20 3.16
CA TRP A 45 -1.71 6.52 2.11
C TRP A 45 -2.92 5.76 2.66
N GLU A 46 -2.75 5.01 3.75
CA GLU A 46 -3.85 4.30 4.43
C GLU A 46 -4.93 5.20 5.03
N ARG A 47 -4.64 6.50 5.20
CA ARG A 47 -5.62 7.51 5.60
C ARG A 47 -6.23 8.26 4.41
N GLY A 48 -5.86 7.90 3.17
CA GLY A 48 -6.34 8.57 1.97
C GLY A 48 -5.78 9.99 1.78
N GLU A 49 -4.65 10.31 2.40
CA GLU A 49 -4.05 11.65 2.31
C GLU A 49 -3.30 11.83 0.98
N GLU A 50 -2.53 10.82 0.55
CA GLU A 50 -1.75 10.83 -0.69
C GLU A 50 -1.77 9.48 -1.41
N GLY A 51 -1.63 9.49 -2.74
CA GLY A 51 -1.49 8.27 -3.54
C GLY A 51 -0.05 7.72 -3.54
N LEU A 52 0.10 6.43 -3.85
CA LEU A 52 1.40 5.76 -3.92
C LEU A 52 1.84 5.52 -5.36
N PRO A 53 3.15 5.48 -5.65
CA PRO A 53 3.65 4.93 -6.91
C PRO A 53 3.11 3.51 -7.13
N VAL A 54 2.70 3.21 -8.37
CA VAL A 54 2.16 1.87 -8.73
C VAL A 54 3.14 0.75 -8.36
N GLU A 55 4.44 0.96 -8.56
CA GLU A 55 5.48 -0.02 -8.21
C GLU A 55 5.54 -0.34 -6.71
N ILE A 56 5.26 0.64 -5.84
CA ILE A 56 5.17 0.41 -4.38
C ILE A 56 3.87 -0.32 -4.06
N PHE A 57 2.77 0.07 -4.71
CA PHE A 57 1.48 -0.57 -4.52
C PHE A 57 1.51 -2.05 -4.90
N GLU A 58 2.10 -2.42 -6.04
CA GLU A 58 2.26 -3.82 -6.46
C GLU A 58 3.04 -4.65 -5.42
N LYS A 59 4.14 -4.09 -4.88
CA LYS A 59 4.91 -4.76 -3.81
C LYS A 59 4.08 -4.97 -2.55
N LEU A 60 3.22 -4.01 -2.19
CA LEU A 60 2.32 -4.14 -1.05
C LEU A 60 1.34 -5.30 -1.27
N LEU A 61 0.72 -5.39 -2.44
CA LEU A 61 -0.17 -6.50 -2.81
C LEU A 61 0.53 -7.85 -2.71
N THR A 62 1.72 -7.98 -3.30
CA THR A 62 2.53 -9.20 -3.22
C THR A 62 2.90 -9.54 -1.79
N SER A 63 3.33 -8.56 -0.99
CA SER A 63 3.72 -8.78 0.40
C SER A 63 2.55 -9.26 1.27
N MET A 64 1.33 -8.84 0.93
CA MET A 64 0.11 -9.20 1.66
C MET A 64 -0.61 -10.40 1.05
N ASN A 65 -0.15 -10.91 -0.08
CA ASN A 65 -0.79 -11.98 -0.85
C ASN A 65 -2.27 -11.67 -1.16
N ILE A 66 -2.53 -10.44 -1.61
CA ILE A 66 -3.88 -9.98 -1.98
C ILE A 66 -3.92 -9.47 -3.42
N SER A 67 -5.08 -9.59 -4.04
CA SER A 67 -5.37 -9.07 -5.38
C SER A 67 -5.97 -7.66 -5.32
N TYR A 68 -5.79 -6.89 -6.40
CA TYR A 68 -6.41 -5.57 -6.55
C TYR A 68 -7.94 -5.62 -6.42
N TYR A 69 -8.58 -6.70 -6.85
CA TYR A 69 -10.04 -6.86 -6.73
C TYR A 69 -10.55 -6.90 -5.28
N GLN A 70 -9.68 -7.14 -4.29
CA GLN A 70 -10.06 -7.15 -2.87
C GLN A 70 -10.09 -5.74 -2.26
N ILE A 71 -9.57 -4.75 -2.98
CA ILE A 71 -9.40 -3.36 -2.53
C ILE A 71 -10.03 -2.33 -3.47
N SER A 72 -10.39 -2.72 -4.70
CA SER A 72 -11.09 -1.90 -5.70
C SER A 72 -12.59 -1.83 -5.50
#